data_AF-A0A0S8BHL1-F1
#
_entry.id   AF-A0A0S8BHL1-F1
#
_cell.length_a   1.000
_cell.length_b   1.000
_cell.length_c   1.000
_cell.angle_alpha   90.00
_cell.angle_beta   90.00
_cell.angle_gamma   90.00
#
_symmetry.space_group_name_H-M   'P 1'
#
loop_
_entity.id
_entity.type
_entity.pdbx_description
1 polymer ?
#
loop_
_entity_poly.entity_id
_entity_poly.type
_entity_poly.pdbx_seq_one_letter_code
_entity_poly.pdbx_strand_id
1 'polypeptide(L)'
;MELAGIEPGVAEVHGIVCGVLASPGADKVDWLATVLRGDSDLVQQLPKPVSEQLLGLYQSARKALGEDEFGLTLLLPGESSNIVERTDALAAWCRGFLLGLAEGGLSDFSSLSNEAREALEDLIDIAEVVAEDEADEQQEHALAEVEEYVRVAVQFLFDECHRATETH
;
A
#
# COMPACT_ATOMS: atom_id res chain seq x y z
N MET A 1 15.92 10.00 -0.45
CA MET A 1 15.25 11.29 -0.65
C MET A 1 14.71 11.67 0.70
N GLU A 2 15.38 12.59 1.38
CA GLU A 2 15.01 13.01 2.74
C GLU A 2 14.37 14.39 2.63
N LEU A 3 13.05 14.42 2.71
CA LEU A 3 12.28 15.65 2.76
C LEU A 3 11.89 15.88 4.22
N ALA A 4 12.38 17.00 4.74
CA ALA A 4 12.28 17.34 6.14
C ALA A 4 10.82 17.62 6.54
N GLY A 5 10.32 16.86 7.51
CA GLY A 5 9.06 17.15 8.21
C GLY A 5 7.86 16.31 7.74
N ILE A 6 7.94 14.99 7.94
CA ILE A 6 6.87 13.99 7.73
C ILE A 6 6.18 14.12 6.36
N GLU A 7 6.95 13.86 5.30
CA GLU A 7 6.37 13.29 4.09
C GLU A 7 6.26 11.77 4.29
N PRO A 8 5.16 11.12 3.86
CA PRO A 8 5.04 9.66 3.97
C PRO A 8 6.29 8.97 3.42
N GLY A 9 6.79 7.98 4.16
CA GLY A 9 7.93 7.19 3.71
C GLY A 9 7.61 6.51 2.37
N VAL A 10 8.63 6.18 1.57
CA VAL A 10 8.41 5.63 0.22
C VAL A 10 7.55 4.36 0.25
N ALA A 11 7.63 3.57 1.32
CA ALA A 11 6.75 2.43 1.58
C ALA A 11 5.28 2.84 1.74
N GLU A 12 4.97 3.84 2.57
CA GLU A 12 3.61 4.36 2.75
C GLU A 12 3.05 4.92 1.45
N VAL A 13 3.85 5.68 0.68
CA VAL A 13 3.45 6.20 -0.63
C VAL A 13 3.10 5.07 -1.61
N HIS A 14 3.93 4.02 -1.64
CA HIS A 14 3.65 2.86 -2.48
C HIS A 14 2.38 2.13 -2.05
N GLY A 15 2.17 1.99 -0.73
CA GLY A 15 0.92 1.49 -0.15
C GLY A 15 -0.29 2.28 -0.63
N ILE A 16 -0.27 3.62 -0.49
CA ILE A 16 -1.36 4.51 -0.93
C ILE A 16 -1.70 4.27 -2.40
N VAL A 17 -0.68 4.28 -3.26
CA VAL A 17 -0.86 4.05 -4.71
C VAL A 17 -1.53 2.69 -4.97
N CYS A 18 -1.06 1.63 -4.32
CA CYS A 18 -1.65 0.29 -4.48
C CYS A 18 -3.08 0.24 -3.94
N GLY A 19 -3.37 0.90 -2.82
CA GLY A 19 -4.70 0.95 -2.22
C GLY A 19 -5.70 1.67 -3.10
N VAL A 20 -5.33 2.83 -3.66
CA VAL A 20 -6.19 3.54 -4.62
C VAL A 20 -6.45 2.67 -5.84
N LEU A 21 -5.42 2.01 -6.37
CA LEU A 21 -5.54 1.11 -7.52
C LEU A 21 -6.40 -0.13 -7.24
N ALA A 22 -6.39 -0.66 -6.01
CA ALA A 22 -7.21 -1.79 -5.60
C ALA A 22 -8.67 -1.42 -5.33
N SER A 23 -8.96 -0.14 -5.16
CA SER A 23 -10.31 0.31 -4.84
C SER A 23 -11.28 0.27 -6.02
N PRO A 24 -12.60 0.12 -5.76
CA PRO A 24 -13.62 0.15 -6.83
C PRO A 24 -13.77 1.54 -7.48
N GLY A 25 -13.27 2.59 -6.85
CA GLY A 25 -13.33 3.97 -7.32
C GLY A 25 -12.03 4.49 -7.93
N ALA A 26 -11.07 3.62 -8.27
CA ALA A 26 -9.71 4.01 -8.70
C ALA A 26 -9.67 5.13 -9.76
N ASP A 27 -10.56 5.09 -10.76
CA ASP A 27 -10.63 6.08 -11.85
C ASP A 27 -11.17 7.47 -11.42
N LYS A 28 -11.76 7.56 -10.22
CA LYS A 28 -12.41 8.78 -9.69
C LYS A 28 -11.60 9.46 -8.61
N VAL A 29 -10.52 8.84 -8.14
CA VAL A 29 -9.66 9.38 -7.09
C VAL A 29 -8.50 10.16 -7.70
N ASP A 30 -8.24 11.35 -7.15
CA ASP A 30 -6.96 12.03 -7.36
C ASP A 30 -5.91 11.38 -6.47
N TRP A 31 -5.32 10.28 -6.94
CA TRP A 31 -4.34 9.49 -6.19
C TRP A 31 -3.13 10.32 -5.75
N LEU A 32 -2.78 11.35 -6.53
CA LEU A 32 -1.65 12.22 -6.23
C LEU A 32 -2.00 13.16 -5.08
N ALA A 33 -3.23 13.69 -5.04
CA ALA A 33 -3.73 14.40 -3.87
C ALA A 33 -3.75 13.51 -2.63
N THR A 34 -4.13 12.23 -2.74
CA THR A 34 -4.08 11.28 -1.61
C THR A 34 -2.66 11.08 -1.08
N VAL A 35 -1.68 10.87 -1.98
CA VAL A 35 -0.25 10.77 -1.61
C VAL A 35 0.23 12.04 -0.90
N LEU A 36 -0.26 13.21 -1.32
CA LEU A 36 0.05 14.51 -0.71
C LEU A 36 -0.91 14.88 0.45
N ARG A 37 -1.64 13.91 1.00
CA ARG A 37 -2.57 14.08 2.14
C ARG A 37 -3.61 15.21 1.94
N GLY A 38 -4.08 15.36 0.71
CA GLY A 38 -5.12 16.33 0.33
C GLY A 38 -4.61 17.75 0.08
N ASP A 39 -3.30 17.99 0.08
CA ASP A 39 -2.74 19.30 -0.25
C ASP A 39 -2.65 19.48 -1.78
N SER A 40 -3.72 20.03 -2.36
CA SER A 40 -3.82 20.32 -3.79
C SER A 40 -2.82 21.37 -4.27
N ASP A 41 -2.36 22.26 -3.39
CA ASP A 41 -1.40 23.29 -3.76
C ASP A 41 -0.01 22.67 -3.95
N LEU A 42 0.32 21.61 -3.22
CA LEU A 42 1.56 20.86 -3.40
C LEU A 42 1.60 20.10 -4.73
N VAL A 43 0.47 19.60 -5.24
CA VAL A 43 0.41 18.92 -6.55
C VAL A 43 1.00 19.79 -7.66
N GLN A 44 0.66 21.09 -7.67
CA GLN A 44 1.13 22.04 -8.68
C GLN A 44 2.58 22.49 -8.45
N GLN A 45 3.12 22.25 -7.26
CA GLN A 45 4.46 22.67 -6.85
C GLN A 45 5.47 21.51 -6.90
N LEU A 46 5.02 20.27 -7.14
CA LEU A 46 5.90 19.12 -7.23
C LEU A 46 6.96 19.31 -8.33
N PRO A 47 8.25 19.15 -8.00
CA PRO A 47 9.29 19.17 -9.00
C PRO A 47 9.01 18.11 -10.09
N LYS A 48 9.24 18.48 -11.35
CA LYS A 48 9.01 17.58 -12.50
C LYS A 48 9.63 16.18 -12.31
N PRO A 49 10.88 16.02 -11.83
CA PRO A 49 11.44 14.69 -11.61
C PRO A 49 10.68 13.85 -10.56
N VAL A 50 10.13 14.49 -9.54
CA VAL A 50 9.37 13.80 -8.48
C VAL A 50 8.02 13.34 -9.01
N SER A 51 7.30 14.21 -9.74
CA SER A 51 6.04 13.83 -10.38
C SER A 51 6.21 12.71 -11.42
N GLU A 52 7.31 12.72 -12.19
CA GLU A 52 7.64 11.63 -13.12
C GLU A 52 7.93 10.31 -12.39
N GLN A 53 8.63 10.34 -11.24
CA GLN A 53 8.86 9.15 -10.41
C GLN A 53 7.58 8.59 -9.83
N LEU A 54 6.71 9.44 -9.28
CA LEU A 54 5.40 9.04 -8.74
C LEU A 54 4.51 8.45 -9.83
N LEU A 55 4.49 9.05 -11.02
CA LEU A 55 3.76 8.50 -12.16
C LEU A 55 4.31 7.12 -12.59
N GLY A 56 5.64 6.96 -12.60
CA GLY A 56 6.29 5.68 -12.88
C GLY A 56 5.93 4.61 -11.85
N LEU A 57 5.89 4.98 -10.56
CA LEU A 57 5.46 4.10 -9.47
C LEU A 57 4.00 3.65 -9.68
N TYR A 58 3.10 4.60 -9.93
CA TYR A 58 1.68 4.32 -10.21
C TYR A 58 1.49 3.36 -11.39
N GLN A 59 2.18 3.63 -12.52
CA GLN A 59 2.09 2.78 -13.70
C GLN A 59 2.63 1.36 -13.45
N SER A 60 3.71 1.25 -12.68
CA SER A 60 4.31 -0.04 -12.34
C SER A 60 3.40 -0.84 -11.40
N ALA A 61 2.84 -0.22 -10.36
CA ALA A 61 1.90 -0.84 -9.44
C ALA A 61 0.62 -1.31 -10.16
N ARG A 62 0.05 -0.45 -11.03
CA ARG A 62 -1.14 -0.80 -11.83
C ARG A 62 -0.89 -2.00 -12.72
N LYS A 63 0.28 -2.05 -13.35
CA LYS A 63 0.67 -3.19 -14.18
C LYS A 63 0.80 -4.45 -13.33
N ALA A 64 1.52 -4.37 -12.20
CA ALA A 64 1.78 -5.52 -11.34
C ALA A 64 0.51 -6.13 -10.72
N LEU A 65 -0.47 -5.30 -10.35
CA LEU A 65 -1.76 -5.75 -9.80
C LEU A 65 -2.69 -6.35 -10.86
N GLY A 66 -2.60 -5.87 -12.11
CA GLY A 66 -3.47 -6.31 -13.21
C GLY A 66 -2.93 -7.49 -14.03
N GLU A 67 -1.72 -7.97 -13.77
CA GLU A 67 -1.13 -9.15 -14.41
C GLU A 67 -1.38 -10.40 -13.56
N ASP A 68 -1.81 -11.51 -14.18
CA ASP A 68 -2.13 -12.80 -13.53
C ASP A 68 -0.93 -13.50 -12.84
N GLU A 69 0.24 -12.87 -12.80
CA GLU A 69 1.50 -13.45 -12.30
C GLU A 69 1.85 -13.07 -10.85
N PHE A 70 0.94 -12.46 -10.08
CA PHE A 70 1.19 -12.02 -8.68
C PHE A 70 2.46 -11.14 -8.58
N GLY A 71 2.62 -10.20 -9.52
CA GLY A 71 3.87 -9.48 -9.76
C GLY A 71 4.19 -8.36 -8.76
N LEU A 72 3.30 -8.03 -7.82
CA LEU A 72 3.46 -6.87 -6.93
C LEU A 72 4.58 -7.07 -5.92
N THR A 73 5.71 -6.37 -6.09
CA THR A 73 6.74 -6.28 -5.06
C THR A 73 6.55 -5.06 -4.16
N LEU A 74 6.45 -5.31 -2.85
CA LEU A 74 6.37 -4.25 -1.85
C LEU A 74 7.65 -3.40 -1.89
N LEU A 75 7.47 -2.09 -1.79
CA LEU A 75 8.58 -1.16 -1.85
C LEU A 75 9.03 -0.87 -0.42
N LEU A 76 9.88 -1.76 0.10
CA LEU A 76 10.38 -1.74 1.46
C LEU A 76 11.89 -1.42 1.48
N PRO A 77 12.46 -1.03 2.63
CA PRO A 77 13.91 -1.00 2.80
C PRO A 77 14.52 -2.37 2.48
N GLY A 78 15.70 -2.38 1.88
CA GLY A 78 16.36 -3.64 1.51
C GLY A 78 16.86 -4.42 2.72
N GLU A 79 17.26 -5.67 2.51
CA GLU A 79 17.77 -6.59 3.57
C GLU A 79 18.99 -6.05 4.35
N SER A 80 19.68 -5.03 3.84
CA SER A 80 20.76 -4.34 4.55
C SER A 80 20.28 -3.44 5.69
N SER A 81 19.00 -3.05 5.69
CA SER A 81 18.37 -2.28 6.77
C SER A 81 18.05 -3.20 7.94
N ASN A 82 18.06 -2.65 9.16
CA ASN A 82 17.72 -3.44 10.34
C ASN A 82 16.24 -3.88 10.32
N ILE A 83 15.91 -4.92 11.09
CA ILE A 83 14.55 -5.49 11.11
C ILE A 83 13.50 -4.50 11.61
N VAL A 84 13.87 -3.59 12.52
CA VAL A 84 13.00 -2.56 13.07
C VAL A 84 12.52 -1.63 11.95
N GLU A 85 13.46 -1.12 11.14
CA GLU A 85 13.20 -0.24 10.01
C GLU A 85 12.33 -0.92 8.95
N ARG A 86 12.58 -2.21 8.66
CA ARG A 86 11.78 -2.98 7.69
C ARG A 86 10.37 -3.26 8.19
N THR A 87 10.22 -3.63 9.47
CA THR A 87 8.93 -3.85 10.13
C THR A 87 8.11 -2.55 10.16
N ASP A 88 8.72 -1.43 10.56
CA ASP A 88 8.06 -0.13 10.57
C ASP A 88 7.63 0.30 9.17
N ALA A 89 8.45 0.02 8.16
CA ALA A 89 8.13 0.30 6.77
C ALA A 89 6.98 -0.58 6.25
N LEU A 90 6.91 -1.86 6.63
CA LEU A 90 5.81 -2.75 6.29
C LEU A 90 4.50 -2.27 6.93
N ALA A 91 4.53 -1.92 8.22
CA ALA A 91 3.38 -1.33 8.91
C ALA A 91 2.94 -0.01 8.22
N ALA A 92 3.90 0.84 7.84
CA ALA A 92 3.62 2.06 7.08
C ALA A 92 3.03 1.79 5.70
N TRP A 93 3.50 0.75 5.01
CA TRP A 93 2.96 0.30 3.73
C TRP A 93 1.49 -0.11 3.89
N CYS A 94 1.16 -0.93 4.89
CA CYS A 94 -0.22 -1.34 5.18
C CYS A 94 -1.12 -0.14 5.52
N ARG A 95 -0.65 0.81 6.35
CA ARG A 95 -1.38 2.06 6.63
C ARG A 95 -1.68 2.84 5.35
N GLY A 96 -0.68 2.96 4.47
CA GLY A 96 -0.85 3.62 3.18
C GLY A 96 -1.87 2.92 2.31
N PHE A 97 -1.80 1.59 2.20
CA PHE A 97 -2.73 0.78 1.42
C PHE A 97 -4.19 0.95 1.90
N LEU A 98 -4.41 0.86 3.21
CA LEU A 98 -5.74 1.06 3.81
C LEU A 98 -6.28 2.48 3.56
N LEU A 99 -5.42 3.51 3.67
CA LEU A 99 -5.79 4.89 3.33
C LEU A 99 -6.20 5.02 1.86
N GLY A 100 -5.41 4.46 0.95
CA GLY A 100 -5.71 4.49 -0.48
C GLY A 100 -7.01 3.78 -0.83
N LEU A 101 -7.29 2.63 -0.22
CA LEU A 101 -8.55 1.90 -0.38
C LEU A 101 -9.76 2.72 0.07
N ALA A 102 -9.65 3.38 1.23
CA ALA A 102 -10.72 4.19 1.79
C ALA A 102 -11.04 5.42 0.92
N GLU A 103 -10.02 6.15 0.47
CA GLU A 103 -10.15 7.27 -0.48
C GLU A 103 -10.72 6.81 -1.83
N GLY A 104 -10.36 5.59 -2.22
CA GLY A 104 -10.92 4.79 -3.30
C GLY A 104 -12.40 4.44 -3.24
N GLY A 105 -13.10 4.80 -2.15
CA GLY A 105 -14.52 4.56 -1.97
C GLY A 105 -14.86 3.21 -1.35
N LEU A 106 -13.89 2.44 -0.88
CA LEU A 106 -14.14 1.27 -0.04
C LEU A 106 -14.44 1.71 1.40
N SER A 107 -15.61 2.33 1.59
CA SER A 107 -16.12 2.78 2.89
C SER A 107 -17.17 1.85 3.49
N ASP A 108 -17.69 0.91 2.69
CA ASP A 108 -18.64 -0.11 3.12
C ASP A 108 -18.11 -1.53 2.84
N PHE A 109 -17.56 -2.14 3.89
CA PHE A 109 -17.03 -3.50 3.86
C PHE A 109 -18.11 -4.58 3.73
N SER A 110 -19.40 -4.25 3.85
CA SER A 110 -20.49 -5.25 3.77
C SER A 110 -20.56 -5.93 2.41
N SER A 111 -20.11 -5.25 1.35
CA SER A 111 -20.06 -5.73 -0.02
C SER A 111 -18.97 -6.78 -0.29
N LEU A 112 -17.96 -6.89 0.59
CA LEU A 112 -16.86 -7.84 0.46
C LEU A 112 -17.25 -9.24 0.96
N SER A 113 -16.58 -10.28 0.49
CA SER A 113 -16.64 -11.61 1.10
C SER A 113 -16.13 -11.62 2.56
N ASN A 114 -16.42 -12.68 3.31
CA ASN A 114 -15.93 -12.80 4.69
C ASN A 114 -14.41 -12.86 4.72
N GLU A 115 -13.82 -13.60 3.77
CA GLU A 115 -12.39 -13.77 3.59
C GLU A 115 -11.71 -12.43 3.28
N ALA A 116 -12.34 -11.58 2.47
CA ALA A 116 -11.80 -10.24 2.17
C ALA A 116 -11.87 -9.31 3.38
N ARG A 117 -12.87 -9.44 4.25
CA ARG A 117 -12.91 -8.68 5.51
C ARG A 117 -11.84 -9.14 6.49
N GLU A 118 -11.63 -10.45 6.61
CA GLU A 118 -10.55 -11.03 7.44
C GLU A 118 -9.18 -10.53 6.96
N ALA A 119 -8.92 -10.56 5.65
CA ALA A 119 -7.68 -10.01 5.08
C ALA A 119 -7.51 -8.51 5.39
N LEU A 120 -8.58 -7.72 5.38
CA LEU A 120 -8.52 -6.30 5.76
C LEU A 120 -8.24 -6.11 7.26
N GLU A 121 -8.87 -6.92 8.12
CA GLU A 121 -8.63 -6.91 9.56
C GLU A 121 -7.17 -7.26 9.87
N ASP A 122 -6.61 -8.29 9.23
CA ASP A 122 -5.19 -8.64 9.37
C ASP A 122 -4.26 -7.51 8.90
N LEU A 123 -4.59 -6.83 7.78
CA LEU A 123 -3.80 -5.68 7.33
C LEU A 123 -3.89 -4.49 8.28
N ILE A 124 -5.03 -4.30 8.98
CA ILE A 124 -5.18 -3.29 10.04
C ILE A 124 -4.28 -3.64 11.22
N ASP A 125 -4.29 -4.91 11.66
CA ASP A 125 -3.44 -5.38 12.76
C ASP A 125 -1.95 -5.21 12.41
N ILE A 126 -1.53 -5.57 11.19
CA ILE A 126 -0.16 -5.37 10.70
C ILE A 126 0.21 -3.88 10.64
N ALA A 127 -0.74 -3.02 10.26
CA ALA A 127 -0.54 -1.57 10.21
C ALA A 127 -0.29 -0.93 11.58
N GLU A 128 -0.66 -1.60 12.68
CA GLU A 128 -0.45 -1.16 14.06
C GLU A 128 0.77 -1.81 14.74
N VAL A 129 1.46 -2.74 14.05
CA VAL A 129 2.67 -3.38 14.58
C VAL A 129 3.73 -2.33 14.88
N VAL A 130 4.32 -2.46 16.08
CA VAL A 130 5.49 -1.70 16.51
C VAL A 130 6.64 -2.68 16.61
N ALA A 131 7.74 -2.36 15.93
CA ALA A 131 8.93 -3.19 15.99
C ALA A 131 9.54 -3.23 17.39
N GLU A 132 10.00 -4.41 17.79
CA GLU A 132 10.82 -4.60 18.99
C GLU A 132 12.31 -4.48 18.64
N ASP A 133 13.14 -3.97 19.55
CA ASP A 133 14.57 -3.66 19.30
C ASP A 133 15.45 -4.91 19.10
N GLU A 134 14.93 -6.11 19.38
CA GLU A 134 15.68 -7.36 19.23
C GLU A 134 15.52 -7.90 17.81
N ALA A 135 16.62 -8.36 17.23
CA ALA A 135 16.68 -8.98 15.91
C ALA A 135 17.28 -10.38 16.03
N ASP A 136 16.48 -11.40 15.81
CA ASP A 136 16.90 -12.79 15.70
C ASP A 136 16.46 -13.42 14.36
N GLU A 137 17.02 -14.59 14.04
CA GLU A 137 16.71 -15.32 12.80
C GLU A 137 15.22 -15.70 12.69
N GLN A 138 14.52 -15.85 13.82
CA GLN A 138 13.11 -16.19 13.86
C GLN A 138 12.25 -14.99 13.45
N GLN A 139 12.62 -13.79 13.86
CA GLN A 139 11.92 -12.56 13.47
C GLN A 139 12.17 -12.22 12.00
N GLU A 140 13.38 -12.45 11.47
CA GLU A 140 13.66 -12.27 10.03
C GLU A 140 12.77 -13.18 9.17
N HIS A 141 12.62 -14.45 9.58
CA HIS A 141 11.72 -15.38 8.90
C HIS A 141 10.26 -14.94 9.03
N ALA A 142 9.83 -14.56 10.22
CA ALA A 142 8.46 -14.10 10.46
C ALA A 142 8.13 -12.84 9.63
N LEU A 143 9.06 -11.89 9.52
CA LEU A 143 8.87 -10.70 8.70
C LEU A 143 8.68 -11.09 7.22
N ALA A 144 9.52 -11.98 6.68
CA ALA A 144 9.38 -12.44 5.30
C ALA A 144 8.02 -13.15 5.04
N GLU A 145 7.53 -13.92 6.02
CA GLU A 145 6.20 -14.54 5.94
C GLU A 145 5.07 -13.49 5.94
N VAL A 146 5.17 -12.45 6.78
CA VAL A 146 4.18 -11.36 6.81
C VAL A 146 4.25 -10.53 5.53
N GLU A 147 5.45 -10.25 4.99
CA GLU A 147 5.59 -9.57 3.70
C GLU A 147 4.90 -10.33 2.56
N GLU A 148 5.07 -11.66 2.50
CA GLU A 148 4.41 -12.48 1.50
C GLU A 148 2.89 -12.55 1.73
N TYR A 149 2.45 -12.66 2.98
CA TYR A 149 1.03 -12.58 3.33
C TYR A 149 0.41 -11.28 2.82
N VAL A 150 1.05 -10.13 3.08
CA VAL A 150 0.58 -8.82 2.62
C VAL A 150 0.47 -8.77 1.09
N ARG A 151 1.44 -9.32 0.35
CA ARG A 151 1.35 -9.38 -1.12
C ARG A 151 0.13 -10.16 -1.60
N VAL A 152 -0.11 -11.33 -1.02
CA VAL A 152 -1.23 -12.20 -1.40
C VAL A 152 -2.57 -11.57 -1.02
N ALA A 153 -2.68 -11.02 0.19
CA ALA A 153 -3.87 -10.33 0.67
C ALA A 153 -4.22 -9.14 -0.23
N VAL A 154 -3.22 -8.34 -0.64
CA VAL A 154 -3.42 -7.20 -1.54
C VAL A 154 -3.93 -7.62 -2.91
N GLN A 155 -3.34 -8.67 -3.52
CA GLN A 155 -3.83 -9.19 -4.80
C GLN A 155 -5.27 -9.70 -4.67
N PHE A 156 -5.56 -10.43 -3.59
CA PHE A 156 -6.91 -10.94 -3.34
C PHE A 156 -7.94 -9.81 -3.19
N LEU A 157 -7.62 -8.74 -2.46
CA LEU A 157 -8.49 -7.58 -2.29
C LEU A 157 -8.67 -6.79 -3.59
N PHE A 158 -7.61 -6.66 -4.39
CA PHE A 158 -7.69 -6.08 -5.73
C PHE A 158 -8.69 -6.86 -6.60
N ASP A 159 -8.55 -8.18 -6.68
CA ASP A 159 -9.43 -9.05 -7.46
C ASP A 159 -10.88 -8.97 -6.97
N GLU A 160 -11.08 -8.99 -5.65
CA GLU A 160 -12.42 -8.92 -5.04
C GLU A 160 -13.14 -7.61 -5.39
N CYS A 161 -12.47 -6.47 -5.25
CA CYS A 161 -13.05 -5.16 -5.53
C CYS A 161 -13.36 -4.97 -7.03
N HIS A 162 -12.53 -5.55 -7.91
CA HIS A 162 -12.73 -5.44 -9.36
C HIS A 162 -13.78 -6.43 -9.89
N ARG A 163 -13.90 -7.63 -9.31
CA ARG A 163 -15.00 -8.57 -9.62
C ARG A 163 -16.37 -8.02 -9.20
N ALA A 164 -16.45 -7.37 -8.04
CA ALA A 164 -17.70 -6.76 -7.56
C ALA A 164 -18.20 -5.66 -8.52
N THR A 165 -17.28 -4.96 -9.20
CA THR A 165 -17.61 -3.88 -10.14
C THR A 165 -18.16 -4.41 -11.48
N GLU A 166 -17.80 -5.62 -11.91
CA GLU A 166 -18.29 -6.22 -13.17
C GLU A 166 -19.71 -6.80 -13.09
N THR A 167 -20.28 -6.93 -11.89
CA THR A 167 -21.59 -7.57 -11.67
C THR A 167 -22.75 -6.55 -11.60
N HIS A 168 -22.51 -5.27 -11.90
CA HIS A 168 -23.52 -4.19 -11.88
C HIS A 168 -23.60 -3.46 -13.23
#